data_AF-A0A1Y5EYE5-F1
#
_entry.id   AF-A0A1Y5EYE5-F1
#
_cell.length_a   1.000
_cell.length_b   1.000
_cell.length_c   1.000
_cell.angle_alpha   90.00
_cell.angle_beta   90.00
_cell.angle_gamma   90.00
#
_symmetry.space_group_name_H-M   'P 1'
#
loop_
_entity.id
_entity.type
_entity.pdbx_description
1 polymer ?
#
loop_
_entity_poly.entity_id
_entity_poly.type
_entity_poly.pdbx_seq_one_letter_code
_entity_poly.pdbx_strand_id
1 'polypeptide(L)'
;MKKLAWLAASIGAIVSLPSTAMAEDAFFEALTGGKVSFSARARYETVDQDNALKDADAFTLRTTLGYKTGSFHGFSAFAEVEDVSDLGSDDYNSTTNGEGAYSVIADPDGTEVNQAYLQYNGFDTEVKFGRQEITYRNAPFHRFVGNVLWRQNHQSF
;
A
#
# COMPACT_ATOMS: atom_id res chain seq x y z
N MET A 1 73.46 -29.71 -27.25
CA MET A 1 72.82 -28.37 -27.32
C MET A 1 71.32 -28.52 -27.12
N LYS A 2 70.69 -27.58 -26.41
CA LYS A 2 69.24 -27.38 -26.17
C LYS A 2 68.60 -28.38 -25.17
N LYS A 3 68.69 -28.14 -23.84
CA LYS A 3 67.81 -27.30 -22.98
C LYS A 3 66.31 -27.58 -23.18
N LEU A 4 65.68 -28.27 -22.22
CA LEU A 4 64.23 -28.17 -22.01
C LEU A 4 63.99 -27.87 -20.52
N ALA A 5 63.43 -26.69 -20.30
CA ALA A 5 63.26 -26.06 -19.01
C ALA A 5 62.02 -26.61 -18.29
N TRP A 6 62.14 -26.78 -16.99
CA TRP A 6 61.03 -27.02 -16.07
C TRP A 6 60.21 -25.72 -15.96
N LEU A 7 58.95 -25.76 -16.38
CA LEU A 7 58.01 -24.65 -16.16
C LEU A 7 57.19 -24.97 -14.91
N ALA A 8 57.53 -24.32 -13.80
CA ALA A 8 56.68 -24.31 -12.61
C ALA A 8 55.44 -23.44 -12.92
N ALA A 9 54.27 -24.07 -13.05
CA ALA A 9 53.01 -23.38 -13.14
C ALA A 9 52.58 -22.99 -11.71
N SER A 10 52.84 -21.74 -11.33
CA SER A 10 52.24 -21.15 -10.13
C SER A 10 50.74 -20.96 -10.36
N ILE A 11 49.92 -21.85 -9.79
CA ILE A 11 48.48 -21.65 -9.64
C ILE A 11 48.30 -20.48 -8.67
N GLY A 12 48.07 -19.29 -9.21
CA GLY A 12 47.59 -18.15 -8.43
C GLY A 12 46.19 -18.45 -7.94
N ALA A 13 46.05 -18.76 -6.66
CA ALA A 13 44.75 -18.80 -6.00
C ALA A 13 44.16 -17.39 -6.03
N ILE A 14 43.16 -17.18 -6.89
CA ILE A 14 42.27 -16.02 -6.79
C ILE A 14 41.49 -16.22 -5.49
N VAL A 15 41.93 -15.55 -4.43
CA VAL A 15 41.15 -15.40 -3.20
C VAL A 15 39.98 -14.50 -3.56
N SER A 16 38.82 -15.09 -3.81
CA SER A 16 37.55 -14.36 -3.88
C SER A 16 37.23 -13.80 -2.50
N LEU A 17 37.56 -12.53 -2.29
CA LEU A 17 37.12 -11.78 -1.12
C LEU A 17 35.59 -11.59 -1.19
N PRO A 18 34.89 -11.58 -0.04
CA PRO A 18 33.46 -11.82 0.04
C PRO A 18 32.63 -10.65 -0.52
N SER A 19 31.67 -10.96 -1.39
CA SER A 19 30.66 -10.05 -1.96
C SER A 19 29.54 -9.66 -0.98
N THR A 20 29.67 -10.02 0.31
CA THR A 20 28.62 -9.83 1.32
C THR A 20 28.42 -8.36 1.69
N ALA A 21 29.49 -7.56 1.73
CA ALA A 21 29.42 -6.15 2.11
C ALA A 21 28.61 -5.32 1.09
N MET A 22 28.76 -5.58 -0.22
CA MET A 22 28.04 -4.83 -1.27
C MET A 22 26.56 -5.19 -1.35
N ALA A 23 26.19 -6.42 -0.96
CA ALA A 23 24.80 -6.87 -0.96
C ALA A 23 23.99 -6.24 0.18
N GLU A 24 24.61 -6.02 1.33
CA GLU A 24 24.00 -5.33 2.47
C GLU A 24 23.68 -3.87 2.12
N ASP A 25 24.64 -3.14 1.55
CA ASP A 25 24.45 -1.75 1.13
C ASP A 25 23.32 -1.58 0.11
N ALA A 26 23.28 -2.44 -0.92
CA ALA A 26 22.24 -2.40 -1.95
C ALA A 26 20.84 -2.75 -1.40
N PHE A 27 20.76 -3.64 -0.41
CA PHE A 27 19.50 -3.95 0.27
C PHE A 27 19.01 -2.76 1.09
N PHE A 28 19.88 -2.14 1.88
CA PHE A 28 19.52 -0.96 2.67
C PHE A 28 19.15 0.24 1.79
N GLU A 29 19.85 0.44 0.67
CA GLU A 29 19.50 1.46 -0.31
C GLU A 29 18.11 1.20 -0.89
N ALA A 30 17.78 -0.03 -1.28
CA ALA A 30 16.43 -0.36 -1.73
C ALA A 30 15.38 -0.17 -0.62
N LEU A 31 15.72 -0.51 0.63
CA LEU A 31 14.80 -0.37 1.75
C LEU A 31 14.53 1.09 2.12
N THR A 32 15.51 1.98 2.01
CA THR A 32 15.44 3.38 2.48
C THR A 32 15.23 4.40 1.36
N GLY A 33 15.66 4.10 0.14
CA GLY A 33 15.47 4.91 -1.07
C GLY A 33 14.09 4.75 -1.72
N GLY A 34 13.10 4.29 -0.96
CA GLY A 34 11.73 4.09 -1.42
C GLY A 34 10.96 5.39 -1.65
N LYS A 35 9.66 5.26 -1.89
CA LYS A 35 8.74 6.37 -2.12
C LYS A 35 7.73 6.46 -0.99
N VAL A 36 7.62 7.65 -0.40
CA VAL A 36 6.52 8.00 0.50
C VAL A 36 5.33 8.50 -0.34
N SER A 37 4.13 8.08 0.02
CA SER A 37 2.88 8.58 -0.54
C SER A 37 2.00 9.15 0.57
N PHE A 38 1.34 10.26 0.30
CA PHE A 38 0.36 10.85 1.21
C PHE A 38 -0.88 11.26 0.42
N SER A 39 -2.06 11.07 0.99
CA SER A 39 -3.30 11.61 0.45
C SER A 39 -4.16 12.20 1.57
N ALA A 40 -4.95 13.22 1.24
CA ALA A 40 -5.97 13.77 2.11
C ALA A 40 -7.22 14.09 1.28
N ARG A 41 -8.38 13.64 1.74
CA ARG A 41 -9.67 13.82 1.08
C ARG A 41 -10.71 14.25 2.10
N ALA A 42 -11.02 15.55 2.10
CA ALA A 42 -12.19 16.07 2.79
C ALA A 42 -13.45 15.80 1.95
N ARG A 43 -14.56 15.45 2.61
CA ARG A 43 -15.85 15.21 1.96
C ARG A 43 -16.98 15.62 2.88
N TYR A 44 -17.85 16.45 2.34
CA TYR A 44 -19.18 16.71 2.90
C TYR A 44 -20.21 15.88 2.14
N GLU A 45 -21.04 15.11 2.84
CA GLU A 45 -22.15 14.32 2.30
C GLU A 45 -23.42 14.66 3.08
N THR A 46 -24.53 14.84 2.36
CA THR A 46 -25.86 15.04 2.93
C THR A 46 -26.83 14.01 2.36
N VAL A 47 -27.73 13.48 3.19
CA VAL A 47 -28.73 12.47 2.81
C VAL A 47 -30.09 12.87 3.36
N ASP A 48 -31.04 13.08 2.45
CA ASP A 48 -32.46 13.31 2.72
C ASP A 48 -33.26 12.14 2.13
N GLN A 49 -34.17 11.57 2.93
CA GLN A 49 -35.02 10.45 2.55
C GLN A 49 -36.45 10.64 3.06
N ASP A 50 -37.43 10.30 2.23
CA ASP A 50 -38.85 10.30 2.62
C ASP A 50 -39.17 9.09 3.54
N ASN A 51 -38.77 9.19 4.81
CA ASN A 51 -39.02 8.20 5.85
C ASN A 51 -39.03 8.85 7.25
N ALA A 52 -39.03 8.03 8.31
CA ALA A 52 -39.09 8.51 9.70
C ALA A 52 -37.73 8.87 10.32
N LEU A 53 -36.63 8.66 9.59
CA LEU A 53 -35.28 9.01 10.03
C LEU A 53 -35.07 10.52 9.86
N LYS A 54 -34.10 11.05 10.60
CA LYS A 54 -33.60 12.40 10.37
C LYS A 54 -32.70 12.44 9.14
N ASP A 55 -32.67 13.61 8.48
CA ASP A 55 -31.67 13.92 7.46
C ASP A 55 -30.27 13.82 8.07
N ALA A 56 -29.31 13.38 7.28
CA ALA A 56 -27.94 13.18 7.73
C ALA A 56 -26.97 14.15 7.06
N ASP A 57 -26.03 14.66 7.85
CA ASP A 57 -24.93 15.51 7.40
C ASP A 57 -23.61 14.96 7.96
N ALA A 58 -22.65 14.69 7.09
CA ALA A 58 -21.33 14.19 7.47
C ALA A 58 -20.23 15.05 6.87
N PHE A 59 -19.27 15.49 7.69
CA PHE A 59 -18.08 16.20 7.21
C PHE A 59 -16.81 15.42 7.56
N THR A 60 -16.44 14.50 6.66
CA THR A 60 -15.37 13.52 6.90
C THR A 60 -14.05 13.94 6.26
N LEU A 61 -12.94 13.56 6.89
CA LEU A 61 -11.59 13.65 6.34
C LEU A 61 -10.96 12.26 6.32
N ARG A 62 -10.56 11.82 5.13
CA ARG A 62 -9.67 10.66 4.96
C ARG A 62 -8.24 11.14 4.78
N THR A 63 -7.29 10.51 5.47
CA THR A 63 -5.86 10.66 5.19
C THR A 63 -5.20 9.31 4.97
N THR A 64 -4.16 9.27 4.13
CA THR A 64 -3.29 8.09 4.03
C THR A 64 -1.84 8.47 4.11
N LEU A 65 -1.03 7.59 4.70
CA LEU A 65 0.42 7.66 4.66
C LEU A 65 0.95 6.27 4.28
N GLY A 66 1.65 6.21 3.17
CA GLY A 66 2.21 4.99 2.63
C GLY A 66 3.70 5.09 2.34
N TYR A 67 4.36 3.93 2.33
CA TYR A 67 5.75 3.78 1.95
C TYR A 67 5.93 2.55 1.08
N LYS A 68 6.50 2.73 -0.12
CA LYS A 68 6.92 1.65 -1.01
C LYS A 68 8.44 1.60 -1.05
N THR A 69 9.04 0.46 -0.73
CA THR A 69 10.50 0.30 -0.88
C THR A 69 10.91 0.41 -2.35
N GLY A 70 12.19 0.67 -2.58
CA GLY A 70 12.83 0.38 -3.86
C GLY A 70 12.79 -1.11 -4.20
N SER A 71 13.25 -1.44 -5.41
CA SER A 71 13.34 -2.83 -5.88
C SER A 71 14.70 -3.43 -5.52
N PHE A 72 14.69 -4.57 -4.84
CA PHE A 72 15.87 -5.39 -4.58
C PHE A 72 15.71 -6.74 -5.24
N HIS A 73 16.47 -7.01 -6.30
CA HIS A 73 16.34 -8.22 -7.13
C HIS A 73 14.90 -8.50 -7.61
N GLY A 74 14.14 -7.44 -7.90
CA GLY A 74 12.73 -7.53 -8.33
C GLY A 74 11.71 -7.53 -7.19
N PHE A 75 12.14 -7.67 -5.92
CA PHE A 75 11.27 -7.61 -4.76
C PHE A 75 11.11 -6.19 -4.23
N SER A 76 9.91 -5.86 -3.77
CA SER A 76 9.58 -4.62 -3.06
C SER A 76 8.50 -4.89 -2.01
N ALA A 77 8.38 -4.00 -1.03
CA ALA A 77 7.31 -4.03 -0.04
C ALA A 77 6.54 -2.71 -0.08
N PHE A 78 5.26 -2.75 0.29
CA PHE A 78 4.43 -1.57 0.48
C PHE A 78 3.62 -1.70 1.77
N ALA A 79 3.52 -0.60 2.51
CA ALA A 79 2.59 -0.46 3.63
C ALA A 79 1.92 0.91 3.55
N GLU A 80 0.63 0.96 3.86
CA GLU A 80 -0.18 2.18 3.92
C GLU A 80 -1.10 2.11 5.14
N VAL A 81 -1.10 3.19 5.92
CA VAL A 81 -2.09 3.44 6.97
C VAL A 81 -3.11 4.44 6.43
N GLU A 82 -4.38 4.17 6.72
CA GLU A 82 -5.52 5.05 6.43
C GLU A 82 -6.16 5.50 7.74
N ASP A 83 -6.57 6.75 7.79
CA ASP A 83 -7.39 7.32 8.85
C ASP A 83 -8.62 7.99 8.24
N VAL A 84 -9.80 7.70 8.78
CA VAL A 84 -11.06 8.40 8.51
C VAL A 84 -11.52 9.03 9.81
N SER A 85 -11.82 10.32 9.78
CA SER A 85 -12.34 11.09 10.93
C SER A 85 -13.52 11.96 10.50
N ASP A 86 -14.58 12.02 11.28
CA ASP A 86 -15.59 13.08 11.21
C ASP A 86 -15.04 14.37 11.84
N LEU A 87 -15.24 15.47 11.13
CA LEU A 87 -14.87 16.82 11.54
C LEU A 87 -16.11 17.63 11.95
N GLY A 88 -17.30 17.02 11.91
CA GLY A 88 -18.59 17.61 12.20
C GLY A 88 -19.12 17.28 13.59
N SER A 89 -20.44 17.13 13.67
CA SER A 89 -21.22 16.88 14.89
C SER A 89 -21.80 15.46 14.96
N ASP A 90 -21.30 14.51 14.15
CA ASP A 90 -21.83 13.15 14.07
C ASP A 90 -23.35 13.06 13.76
N ASP A 91 -23.89 14.02 12.98
CA ASP A 91 -25.31 14.03 12.57
C ASP A 91 -25.61 13.03 11.44
N TYR A 92 -25.10 11.80 11.54
CA TYR A 92 -25.31 10.72 10.57
C TYR A 92 -25.10 9.35 11.20
N ASN A 93 -25.73 8.31 10.64
CA ASN A 93 -25.51 6.93 11.09
C ASN A 93 -24.34 6.29 10.34
N SER A 94 -23.20 6.10 11.03
CA SER A 94 -22.02 5.43 10.46
C SER A 94 -22.08 3.90 10.52
N THR A 95 -23.19 3.35 11.01
CA THR A 95 -23.43 1.94 11.40
C THR A 95 -22.69 1.48 12.65
N THR A 96 -21.77 2.28 13.19
CA THR A 96 -20.96 1.95 14.37
C THR A 96 -20.99 3.03 15.47
N ASN A 97 -21.40 4.27 15.16
CA ASN A 97 -21.43 5.39 16.11
C ASN A 97 -22.67 5.43 17.02
N GLY A 98 -23.69 4.59 16.76
CA GLY A 98 -24.92 4.53 17.56
C GLY A 98 -26.00 5.52 17.16
N GLU A 99 -25.80 6.31 16.11
CA GLU A 99 -26.73 7.34 15.62
C GLU A 99 -27.87 6.78 14.77
N GLY A 100 -28.55 5.74 15.29
CA GLY A 100 -29.59 5.00 14.57
C GLY A 100 -30.84 5.80 14.18
N ALA A 101 -30.99 7.04 14.67
CA ALA A 101 -32.09 7.92 14.32
C ALA A 101 -31.86 8.72 13.02
N TYR A 102 -30.62 8.76 12.52
CA TYR A 102 -30.23 9.48 11.32
C TYR A 102 -30.16 8.56 10.10
N SER A 103 -30.29 9.15 8.91
CA SER A 103 -30.00 8.48 7.64
C SER A 103 -28.55 7.98 7.59
N VAL A 104 -28.31 6.92 6.81
CA VAL A 104 -27.01 6.22 6.80
C VAL A 104 -26.01 6.91 5.87
N ILE A 105 -24.86 7.28 6.43
CA ILE A 105 -23.63 7.60 5.69
C ILE A 105 -22.55 6.68 6.26
N ALA A 106 -22.29 5.57 5.57
CA ALA A 106 -21.48 4.46 6.09
C ALA A 106 -19.96 4.71 5.98
N ASP A 107 -19.49 5.78 6.64
CA ASP A 107 -18.09 6.18 6.68
C ASP A 107 -17.66 6.40 8.13
N PRO A 108 -17.50 5.31 8.91
CA PRO A 108 -17.17 5.40 10.32
C PRO A 108 -15.74 5.88 10.56
N ASP A 109 -15.52 6.52 11.69
CA ASP A 109 -14.19 6.88 12.17
C ASP A 109 -13.34 5.64 12.40
N GLY A 110 -12.06 5.75 12.05
CA GLY A 110 -11.11 4.69 12.32
C GLY A 110 -9.76 4.89 11.65
N THR A 111 -8.74 4.31 12.28
CA THR A 111 -7.40 4.18 11.72
C THR A 111 -7.10 2.71 11.47
N GLU A 112 -6.66 2.38 10.26
CA GLU A 112 -6.31 1.01 9.90
C GLU A 112 -5.09 0.89 8.98
N VAL A 113 -4.52 -0.30 8.91
CA VAL A 113 -3.58 -0.65 7.83
C VAL A 113 -4.40 -0.95 6.58
N ASN A 114 -4.49 0.00 5.66
CA ASN A 114 -5.24 -0.17 4.42
C ASN A 114 -4.54 -1.19 3.50
N GLN A 115 -3.23 -1.09 3.35
CA GLN A 115 -2.45 -1.99 2.49
C GLN A 115 -1.15 -2.41 3.15
N ALA A 116 -0.77 -3.66 2.99
CA ALA A 116 0.50 -4.21 3.46
C ALA A 116 0.83 -5.47 2.63
N TYR A 117 1.75 -5.33 1.67
CA TYR A 117 2.08 -6.42 0.76
C TYR A 117 3.56 -6.48 0.39
N LEU A 118 4.00 -7.69 0.03
CA LEU A 118 5.23 -7.94 -0.72
C LEU A 118 4.89 -8.05 -2.20
N GLN A 119 5.73 -7.49 -3.05
CA GLN A 119 5.58 -7.49 -4.49
C GLN A 119 6.85 -8.00 -5.17
N TYR A 120 6.70 -8.87 -6.16
CA TYR A 120 7.76 -9.28 -7.07
C TYR A 120 7.44 -8.84 -8.50
N ASN A 121 8.41 -8.23 -9.18
CA ASN A 121 8.33 -7.90 -10.60
C ASN A 121 9.48 -8.59 -11.34
N GLY A 122 9.14 -9.48 -12.27
CA GLY A 122 10.11 -10.18 -13.11
C GLY A 122 9.40 -10.99 -14.19
N PHE A 123 10.10 -11.30 -15.28
CA PHE A 123 9.55 -12.11 -16.39
C PHE A 123 8.19 -11.61 -16.90
N ASP A 124 8.06 -10.29 -17.09
CA ASP A 124 6.82 -9.60 -17.49
C ASP A 124 5.60 -9.89 -16.60
N THR A 125 5.85 -10.29 -15.35
CA THR A 125 4.83 -10.69 -14.38
C THR A 125 4.99 -9.90 -13.07
N GLU A 126 3.87 -9.39 -12.55
CA GLU A 126 3.77 -8.83 -11.21
C GLU A 126 3.02 -9.82 -10.30
N VAL A 127 3.60 -10.12 -9.14
CA VAL A 127 2.95 -10.92 -8.09
C VAL A 127 2.93 -10.11 -6.81
N LYS A 128 1.77 -10.01 -6.16
CA LYS A 128 1.61 -9.35 -4.86
C LYS A 128 1.02 -10.32 -3.83
N PHE A 129 1.58 -10.31 -2.63
CA PHE A 129 1.13 -11.12 -1.50
C PHE A 129 0.98 -10.27 -0.25
N GLY A 130 -0.21 -10.31 0.35
CA GLY A 130 -0.59 -9.49 1.50
C GLY A 130 -1.83 -8.65 1.21
N ARG A 131 -2.19 -7.81 2.18
CA ARG A 131 -3.37 -6.94 2.11
C ARG A 131 -3.17 -5.88 1.03
N GLN A 132 -4.09 -5.78 0.08
CA GLN A 132 -3.97 -4.82 -1.01
C GLN A 132 -5.34 -4.43 -1.57
N GLU A 133 -5.41 -3.27 -2.22
CA GLU A 133 -6.57 -2.95 -3.05
C GLU A 133 -6.50 -3.78 -4.34
N ILE A 134 -7.56 -4.57 -4.60
CA ILE A 134 -7.69 -5.38 -5.81
C ILE A 134 -8.84 -4.82 -6.65
N THR A 135 -8.53 -4.40 -7.87
CA THR A 135 -9.54 -4.00 -8.85
C THR A 135 -9.27 -4.73 -10.17
N TYR A 136 -10.31 -5.24 -10.83
CA TYR A 136 -10.15 -5.87 -12.15
C TYR A 136 -9.93 -4.85 -13.28
N ARG A 137 -10.48 -3.64 -13.12
CA ARG A 137 -10.38 -2.51 -14.05
C ARG A 137 -10.28 -1.24 -13.25
N ASN A 138 -9.58 -0.26 -13.78
CA ASN A 138 -9.46 1.06 -13.17
C ASN A 138 -10.82 1.77 -13.09
N ALA A 139 -10.92 2.68 -12.11
CA ALA A 139 -12.03 3.60 -11.96
C ALA A 139 -12.33 4.35 -13.27
N PRO A 140 -13.60 4.61 -13.60
CA PRO A 140 -14.82 4.27 -12.86
C PRO A 140 -15.41 2.88 -13.23
N PHE A 141 -14.68 2.03 -13.96
CA PHE A 141 -15.23 0.82 -14.60
C PHE A 141 -14.92 -0.50 -13.86
N HIS A 142 -14.85 -0.46 -12.53
CA HIS A 142 -14.60 -1.64 -11.69
C HIS A 142 -15.61 -2.74 -12.05
N ARG A 143 -15.16 -4.00 -12.13
CA ARG A 143 -16.04 -5.15 -12.44
C ARG A 143 -15.66 -6.34 -11.58
N PHE A 144 -16.66 -6.99 -10.99
CA PHE A 144 -16.54 -8.15 -10.09
C PHE A 144 -15.87 -7.86 -8.74
N VAL A 145 -14.68 -7.25 -8.73
CA VAL A 145 -13.91 -6.92 -7.52
C VAL A 145 -13.41 -5.48 -7.62
N GLY A 146 -13.57 -4.71 -6.55
CA GLY A 146 -13.05 -3.35 -6.41
C GLY A 146 -13.58 -2.65 -5.17
N ASN A 147 -13.02 -1.48 -4.87
CA ASN A 147 -13.49 -0.61 -3.79
C ASN A 147 -14.69 0.27 -4.23
N VAL A 148 -15.34 0.90 -3.24
CA VAL A 148 -16.42 1.87 -3.45
C VAL A 148 -15.83 3.28 -3.33
N LEU A 149 -15.39 3.83 -4.46
CA LEU A 149 -14.69 5.14 -4.51
C LEU A 149 -15.47 6.32 -3.91
N TRP A 150 -16.80 6.19 -3.80
CA TRP A 150 -17.63 7.21 -3.17
C TRP A 150 -17.38 7.31 -1.66
N ARG A 151 -17.17 6.17 -0.99
CA ARG A 151 -16.89 6.08 0.44
C ARG A 151 -15.46 6.53 0.75
N GLN A 152 -15.23 6.95 1.98
CA GLN A 152 -13.92 7.32 2.50
C GLN A 152 -13.10 6.07 2.82
N ASN A 153 -13.70 5.08 3.49
CA ASN A 153 -12.99 3.85 3.82
C ASN A 153 -12.85 2.95 2.57
N HIS A 154 -11.61 2.69 2.16
CA HIS A 154 -11.32 1.90 0.98
C HIS A 154 -11.28 0.40 1.29
N GLN A 155 -11.99 -0.38 0.48
CA GLN A 155 -11.96 -1.84 0.61
C GLN A 155 -10.65 -2.42 0.05
N SER A 156 -9.95 -3.15 0.91
CA SER A 156 -8.76 -3.96 0.62
C SER A 156 -8.99 -5.45 0.99
N PHE A 157 -8.15 -6.34 0.44
CA PHE A 157 -8.31 -7.80 0.48
C PHE A 157 -7.04 -8.50 0.94
#